data_AF-A0A966XF90-F1
#
_entry.id   AF-A0A966XF90-F1
#
_cell.length_a   1.000
_cell.length_b   1.000
_cell.length_c   1.000
_cell.angle_alpha   90.00
_cell.angle_beta   90.00
_cell.angle_gamma   90.00
#
_symmetry.space_group_name_H-M   'P 1'
#
loop_
_entity.id
_entity.type
_entity.pdbx_description
1 polymer ?
#
loop_
_entity_poly.entity_id
_entity_poly.type
_entity_poly.pdbx_seq_one_letter_code
_entity_poly.pdbx_strand_id
1 'polypeptide(L)' 'PAVDAYLEIARKHGLDPVHMALAWCVTRPFMCSAIFGATTLSQLEHILKASEVTLSQECLEDISRAHKAHPLPY' A
#
# COMPACT_ATOMS: atom_id res chain seq x y z
N PRO A 1 5.61 7.07 13.60
CA PRO A 1 4.43 7.97 13.50
C PRO A 1 3.56 7.68 12.25
N ALA A 2 4.00 8.04 11.03
CA ALA A 2 3.22 7.79 9.81
C ALA A 2 3.30 6.33 9.34
N VAL A 3 4.50 5.73 9.38
CA VAL A 3 4.71 4.32 9.03
C VAL A 3 3.87 3.41 9.92
N ASP A 4 3.89 3.63 11.23
CA ASP A 4 3.10 2.86 12.21
C ASP A 4 1.60 2.93 11.92
N ALA A 5 1.09 4.09 11.47
CA ALA A 5 -0.31 4.25 11.10
C ALA A 5 -0.69 3.36 9.90
N TYR A 6 0.16 3.29 8.87
CA TYR A 6 -0.09 2.40 7.72
C TYR A 6 0.08 0.92 8.07
N LEU A 7 1.03 0.58 8.95
CA LEU A 7 1.18 -0.80 9.45
C LEU A 7 -0.06 -1.23 10.26
N GLU A 8 -0.63 -0.32 11.05
CA GLU A 8 -1.87 -0.58 11.79
C GLU A 8 -3.06 -0.81 10.84
N ILE A 9 -3.17 -0.01 9.78
CA ILE A 9 -4.20 -0.20 8.76
C ILE A 9 -4.03 -1.55 8.07
N ALA A 10 -2.82 -1.90 7.66
CA ALA A 10 -2.54 -3.20 7.05
C ALA A 10 -2.96 -4.35 7.98
N ARG A 11 -2.62 -4.25 9.27
CA ARG A 11 -3.03 -5.22 10.29
C ARG A 11 -4.56 -5.28 10.46
N LYS A 12 -5.24 -4.13 10.54
CA LYS A 12 -6.70 -4.02 10.68
C LYS A 12 -7.42 -4.74 9.53
N HIS A 13 -6.92 -4.61 8.31
CA HIS A 13 -7.50 -5.19 7.10
C HIS A 13 -6.94 -6.57 6.73
N GLY A 14 -6.02 -7.13 7.53
CA GLY A 14 -5.40 -8.43 7.28
C GLY A 14 -4.52 -8.47 6.03
N LEU A 15 -3.93 -7.34 5.66
CA LEU A 15 -3.11 -7.16 4.46
C LEU A 15 -1.62 -7.18 4.78
N ASP A 16 -0.83 -7.69 3.83
CA ASP A 16 0.60 -7.43 3.82
C ASP A 16 0.85 -5.93 3.49
N PRO A 17 1.68 -5.20 4.23
CA PRO A 17 1.93 -3.78 3.99
C PRO A 17 2.46 -3.46 2.59
N VAL A 18 3.28 -4.35 2.03
CA VAL A 18 3.86 -4.19 0.69
C VAL A 18 2.77 -4.35 -0.36
N HIS A 19 1.91 -5.35 -0.19
CA HIS A 19 0.77 -5.56 -1.08
C HIS A 19 -0.24 -4.42 -0.99
N MET A 20 -0.54 -3.95 0.21
CA MET A 20 -1.43 -2.81 0.43
C MET A 20 -0.90 -1.54 -0.28
N ALA A 21 0.39 -1.25 -0.15
CA ALA A 21 1.00 -0.09 -0.79
C ALA A 21 0.93 -0.17 -2.32
N LEU A 22 1.27 -1.31 -2.91
CA LEU A 22 1.25 -1.49 -4.36
C LEU A 22 -0.18 -1.51 -4.92
N ALA A 23 -1.09 -2.21 -4.25
CA ALA A 23 -2.52 -2.20 -4.59
C ALA A 23 -3.09 -0.78 -4.54
N TRP A 24 -2.70 0.04 -3.55
CA TRP A 24 -3.10 1.44 -3.50
C TRP A 24 -2.57 2.24 -4.69
N CYS A 25 -1.28 2.09 -5.03
CA CYS A 25 -0.67 2.80 -6.15
C CYS A 25 -1.44 2.54 -7.47
N VAL A 26 -1.78 1.28 -7.77
CA VAL A 26 -2.48 0.91 -9.03
C VAL A 26 -3.92 1.40 -9.11
N THR A 27 -4.52 1.89 -8.02
CA THR A 27 -5.87 2.52 -8.07
C THR A 27 -5.84 3.93 -8.66
N ARG A 28 -4.66 4.55 -8.84
CA ARG A 28 -4.58 5.95 -9.23
C ARG A 28 -4.78 6.15 -10.74
N PRO A 29 -5.59 7.14 -11.16
CA PRO A 29 -6.03 7.28 -12.54
C PRO A 29 -4.93 7.77 -13.50
N PHE A 30 -3.77 8.17 -12.97
CA PHE A 30 -2.64 8.71 -13.74
C PHE A 30 -1.45 7.76 -13.78
N MET A 31 -1.53 6.60 -13.15
CA MET A 31 -0.38 5.72 -12.98
C MET A 31 -0.44 4.57 -14.00
N CYS A 32 0.49 4.52 -14.96
CA CYS A 32 0.57 3.43 -15.93
C CYS A 32 1.13 2.13 -15.32
N SER A 33 2.07 2.24 -14.38
CA SER A 33 2.70 1.09 -13.72
C SER A 33 3.27 1.50 -12.36
N ALA A 34 3.33 0.56 -11.42
CA ALA A 34 4.02 0.72 -10.16
C ALA A 34 5.46 0.18 -10.29
N ILE A 35 6.45 1.05 -10.10
CA ILE A 35 7.86 0.64 -10.10
C ILE A 35 8.26 0.27 -8.67
N PHE A 36 8.80 -0.93 -8.48
CA PHE A 36 9.25 -1.45 -7.19
C PHE A 36 10.62 -2.13 -7.31
N GLY A 37 11.35 -2.20 -6.19
CA GLY A 37 12.66 -2.82 -6.12
C GLY A 37 12.64 -4.12 -5.32
N ALA A 38 13.36 -5.13 -5.81
CA ALA A 38 13.64 -6.38 -5.10
C ALA A 38 15.13 -6.71 -5.26
N THR A 39 15.79 -7.12 -4.18
CA THR A 39 17.19 -7.56 -4.19
C THR A 39 17.33 -9.08 -4.20
N THR A 40 16.24 -9.80 -3.96
CA THR A 40 16.18 -11.27 -4.01
C THR A 40 14.97 -11.76 -4.81
N LEU A 41 15.05 -12.99 -5.33
CA LEU A 41 13.92 -13.63 -6.01
C LEU A 41 12.72 -13.83 -5.08
N SER A 42 12.96 -14.19 -3.81
CA SER A 42 11.89 -14.35 -2.82
C SER A 42 11.11 -13.05 -2.57
N GLN A 43 11.79 -11.90 -2.56
CA GLN A 43 11.12 -10.60 -2.48
C GLN A 43 10.31 -10.33 -3.73
N LEU A 44 10.87 -10.58 -4.91
CA LEU A 44 10.15 -10.40 -6.18
C LEU A 44 8.87 -11.23 -6.22
N GLU A 45 8.96 -12.52 -5.91
CA GLU A 45 7.81 -13.44 -5.86
C GLU A 45 6.77 -13.01 -4.83
N HIS A 46 7.20 -12.53 -3.67
CA HIS A 46 6.30 -11.97 -2.67
C HIS A 46 5.59 -10.72 -3.19
N ILE A 47 6.34 -9.77 -3.75
CA ILE A 47 5.83 -8.48 -4.21
C ILE A 47 4.80 -8.64 -5.33
N LEU A 48 5.03 -9.57 -6.27
CA LEU A 48 4.12 -9.80 -7.41
C LEU A 48 2.71 -10.20 -6.99
N LYS A 49 2.53 -10.83 -5.83
CA LYS A 49 1.21 -11.19 -5.27
C LYS A 49 0.36 -9.96 -4.95
N ALA A 50 0.95 -8.77 -4.85
CA ALA A 50 0.20 -7.53 -4.69
C ALA A 50 -0.79 -7.26 -5.83
N SER A 51 -0.54 -7.81 -7.02
CA SER A 51 -1.44 -7.66 -8.18
C SER A 51 -2.81 -8.33 -7.99
N GLU A 52 -2.91 -9.28 -7.06
CA GLU A 52 -4.14 -10.00 -6.73
C GLU A 52 -4.93 -9.33 -5.60
N VAL A 53 -4.36 -8.29 -4.98
CA VAL A 53 -4.98 -7.60 -3.84
C VAL A 53 -5.86 -6.46 -4.34
N THR A 54 -7.14 -6.52 -3.98
CA THR A 54 -8.09 -5.41 -4.15
C THR A 54 -8.39 -4.79 -2.80
N LEU A 55 -8.16 -3.48 -2.68
CA LEU A 55 -8.44 -2.75 -1.44
C LEU A 55 -9.94 -2.49 -1.30
N SER A 56 -10.47 -2.76 -0.11
CA SER A 56 -11.84 -2.38 0.24
C SER A 56 -11.98 -0.86 0.30
N GLN A 57 -13.21 -0.38 0.11
CA GLN A 57 -13.52 1.04 0.24
C GLN A 57 -13.15 1.57 1.64
N GLU A 58 -13.39 0.79 2.70
CA GLU A 58 -13.00 1.14 4.06
C GLU A 58 -11.47 1.28 4.20
N CYS A 59 -10.70 0.37 3.60
CA CYS A 59 -9.23 0.45 3.62
C CYS A 59 -8.73 1.72 2.93
N LEU A 60 -9.30 2.08 1.78
CA LEU A 60 -8.96 3.32 1.06
C LEU A 60 -9.28 4.57 1.89
N GLU A 61 -10.39 4.57 2.62
CA GLU A 61 -10.77 5.68 3.51
C GLU A 61 -9.83 5.81 4.72
N ASP A 62 -9.43 4.69 5.31
CA ASP A 62 -8.45 4.65 6.39
C ASP A 62 -7.08 5.20 5.92
N ILE A 63 -6.62 4.79 4.73
CA ILE A 63 -5.41 5.33 4.10
C ILE A 63 -5.53 6.84 3.87
N SER A 64 -6.66 7.31 3.35
CA SER A 64 -6.89 8.75 3.13
C SER A 64 -6.85 9.55 4.44
N ARG A 65 -7.41 8.99 5.52
CA ARG A 65 -7.39 9.60 6.85
C ARG A 65 -5.98 9.67 7.43
N ALA A 66 -5.21 8.57 7.33
CA ALA A 66 -3.82 8.54 7.75
C ALA A 66 -2.96 9.55 6.97
N HIS A 67 -3.16 9.65 5.66
CA HIS A 67 -2.47 10.64 4.84
C HIS A 67 -2.77 12.08 5.26
N LYS A 68 -4.03 12.41 5.57
CA LYS A 68 -4.41 13.74 6.08
C LYS A 68 -3.82 14.04 7.47
N ALA A 69 -3.68 13.04 8.33
CA ALA A 69 -3.08 13.18 9.66
C ALA A 69 -1.55 13.28 9.60
N HIS A 70 -0.93 12.78 8.54
CA HIS A 70 0.51 12.80 8.30
C HIS A 70 0.82 13.44 6.93
N PRO A 71 0.52 14.73 6.74
CA PRO A 71 0.77 15.40 5.48
C PRO A 71 2.28 15.44 5.18
N LEU A 72 2.63 15.38 3.90
CA LEU A 72 4.01 15.59 3.47
C LEU A 72 4.45 17.01 3.89
N PRO A 73 5.58 17.18 4.58
CA PRO A 73 6.02 18.49 5.06
C PRO A 73 6.50 19.45 3.96
N TYR A 74 6.46 19.06 2.68
CA TYR A 74 6.79 19.89 1.52
C TYR A 74 6.33 19.20 0.23
#